data_AF-X1LEC4-F1
#
_entry.id   AF-X1LEC4-F1
#
_cell.length_a   1.000
_cell.length_b   1.000
_cell.length_c   1.000
_cell.angle_alpha   90.00
_cell.angle_beta   90.00
_cell.angle_gamma   90.00
#
_symmetry.space_group_name_H-M   'P 1'
#
loop_
_entity.id
_entity.type
_entity.pdbx_description
1 polymer ?
#
loop_
_entity_poly.entity_id
_entity_poly.type
_entity_poly.pdbx_seq_one_letter_code
_entity_poly.pdbx_strand_id
1 'polypeptide(L)'
;MVYDYAPLLIGFLNALDVKCVLSGQTSKEIMERAIELSYTDSCFPLKLLHGHAAMLDDVDYILYPCAIRLGEKDGDENQKYSCPLIQASPFIIRNVLGFGERLLIPILDFSRGNADVIKNLADVAAKMGFSRSKGRKAALAGIEAQHRFEVDQAALGRKLLEELQQSDQLGVVLFARSYMAQDSGANLGIAEKLAQLGVVPVPLDFLPLASVNPKKYSDRPYWFYESKYIAGAAITEAAPQLYGLALTNFGCGPNSFMLRMVEDIMGGKPLGELEIDEHAAEAGIVTRLEAFVDTIKGFARSATQHKVPAEDIYRGVPTVIKSSKTFLLVNMSAHVDLIGAAMEAYGIRALVLP
;
A
#
# COMPACT_ATOMS: atom_id res chain seq x y z
N MET A 1 -4.35 3.75 -3.38
CA MET A 1 -5.43 4.69 -3.05
C MET A 1 -6.56 4.60 -4.06
N VAL A 2 -6.34 5.00 -5.33
CA VAL A 2 -7.42 4.95 -6.34
C VAL A 2 -7.98 3.55 -6.50
N TYR A 3 -7.13 2.53 -6.60
CA TYR A 3 -7.58 1.13 -6.65
C TYR A 3 -8.21 0.64 -5.33
N ASP A 4 -7.73 1.09 -4.17
CA ASP A 4 -8.30 0.70 -2.86
C ASP A 4 -9.75 1.18 -2.71
N TYR A 5 -10.06 2.37 -3.23
CA TYR A 5 -11.35 3.05 -3.10
C TYR A 5 -12.06 3.27 -4.44
N ALA A 6 -11.67 2.55 -5.49
CA ALA A 6 -12.31 2.66 -6.80
C ALA A 6 -13.82 2.37 -6.70
N PRO A 7 -14.29 1.31 -6.00
CA PRO A 7 -15.72 1.07 -5.82
C PRO A 7 -16.44 2.26 -5.16
N LEU A 8 -15.81 2.89 -4.16
CA LEU A 8 -16.36 4.09 -3.52
C LEU A 8 -16.53 5.24 -4.49
N LEU A 9 -15.45 5.60 -5.19
CA LEU A 9 -15.41 6.77 -6.07
C LEU A 9 -16.33 6.56 -7.29
N ILE A 10 -16.32 5.37 -7.89
CA ILE A 10 -17.19 5.01 -9.01
C ILE A 10 -18.65 4.98 -8.56
N GLY A 11 -18.95 4.39 -7.39
CA GLY A 11 -20.30 4.37 -6.82
C GLY A 11 -20.84 5.78 -6.54
N PHE A 12 -19.99 6.68 -6.03
CA PHE A 12 -20.32 8.08 -5.83
C PHE A 12 -20.64 8.80 -7.15
N LEU A 13 -19.78 8.68 -8.16
CA LEU A 13 -19.97 9.32 -9.45
C LEU A 13 -21.21 8.76 -10.18
N ASN A 14 -21.41 7.45 -10.19
CA ASN A 14 -22.59 6.82 -10.76
C ASN A 14 -23.89 7.30 -10.07
N ALA A 15 -23.89 7.46 -8.75
CA ALA A 15 -25.06 7.97 -8.02
C ALA A 15 -25.32 9.46 -8.26
N LEU A 16 -24.33 10.23 -8.72
CA LEU A 16 -24.54 11.59 -9.22
C LEU A 16 -25.12 11.63 -10.64
N ASP A 17 -25.11 10.50 -11.35
CA ASP A 17 -25.52 10.35 -12.75
C ASP A 17 -24.62 11.17 -13.70
N VAL A 18 -23.30 11.08 -13.47
CA VAL A 18 -22.29 11.68 -14.36
C VAL A 18 -21.65 10.63 -15.25
N LYS A 19 -21.13 11.06 -16.41
CA LYS A 19 -20.33 10.20 -17.28
C LYS A 19 -18.94 9.97 -16.66
N CYS A 20 -18.72 8.78 -16.12
CA CYS A 20 -17.43 8.38 -15.58
C CYS A 20 -16.43 8.08 -16.71
N VAL A 21 -15.27 8.73 -16.66
CA VAL A 21 -14.11 8.43 -17.51
C VAL A 21 -12.97 8.00 -16.60
N LEU A 22 -12.32 6.88 -16.94
CA LEU A 22 -11.12 6.39 -16.27
C LEU A 22 -9.95 6.52 -17.22
N SER A 23 -8.74 6.72 -16.69
CA SER A 23 -7.54 6.53 -17.50
C SER A 23 -7.45 5.07 -17.94
N GLY A 24 -6.89 4.84 -19.12
CA GLY A 24 -6.71 3.49 -19.66
C GLY A 24 -5.73 2.66 -18.83
N GLN A 25 -5.54 1.39 -19.21
CA GLN A 25 -4.45 0.58 -18.67
C GLN A 25 -3.10 1.25 -18.94
N THR A 26 -2.14 1.10 -18.03
CA THR A 26 -0.79 1.66 -18.22
C THR A 26 -0.19 1.16 -19.54
N SER A 27 0.00 2.10 -20.47
CA SER A 27 0.57 1.88 -21.79
C SER A 27 1.97 2.49 -21.88
N LYS A 28 2.69 2.19 -22.96
CA LYS A 28 3.98 2.82 -23.23
C LYS A 28 3.88 4.35 -23.27
N GLU A 29 2.83 4.88 -23.88
CA GLU A 29 2.56 6.32 -23.93
C GLU A 29 2.34 6.93 -22.53
N ILE A 30 1.56 6.26 -21.68
CA ILE A 30 1.36 6.69 -20.28
C ILE A 30 2.68 6.67 -19.51
N MET A 31 3.52 5.66 -19.71
CA MET A 31 4.83 5.56 -19.07
C MET A 31 5.77 6.67 -19.54
N GLU A 32 5.82 6.96 -20.84
CA GLU A 32 6.63 8.05 -21.40
C GLU A 32 6.20 9.41 -20.82
N ARG A 33 4.89 9.68 -20.78
CA ARG A 33 4.34 10.90 -20.15
C ARG A 33 4.61 10.95 -18.66
N ALA A 34 4.52 9.82 -17.96
CA ALA A 34 4.84 9.72 -16.54
C ALA A 34 6.30 10.12 -16.27
N ILE A 35 7.25 9.62 -17.05
CA ILE A 35 8.68 9.95 -16.91
C ILE A 35 8.93 11.43 -17.21
N GLU A 36 8.31 11.97 -18.26
CA GLU A 36 8.49 13.37 -18.68
C GLU A 36 7.96 14.37 -17.64
N LEU A 37 6.82 14.06 -17.00
CA LEU A 37 6.11 14.99 -16.12
C LEU A 37 6.47 14.87 -14.64
N SER A 38 7.08 13.74 -14.24
CA SER A 38 7.39 13.48 -12.83
C SER A 38 8.75 14.00 -12.43
N TYR A 39 8.96 14.16 -11.12
CA TYR A 39 10.27 14.48 -10.56
C TYR A 39 11.05 13.20 -10.23
N THR A 40 12.37 13.26 -10.34
CA THR A 40 13.27 12.10 -10.34
C THR A 40 13.14 11.24 -9.07
N ASP A 41 13.02 11.86 -7.91
CA ASP A 41 13.05 11.17 -6.60
C ASP A 41 11.71 10.54 -6.18
N SER A 42 10.71 10.52 -7.08
CA SER A 42 9.44 9.86 -6.82
C SER A 42 9.49 8.36 -7.11
N CYS A 43 8.75 7.55 -6.34
CA CYS A 43 8.59 6.14 -6.64
C CYS A 43 7.77 5.94 -7.93
N PHE A 44 8.01 4.83 -8.64
CA PHE A 44 7.38 4.55 -9.93
C PHE A 44 5.85 4.71 -9.97
N PRO A 45 5.06 4.27 -8.97
CA PRO A 45 3.61 4.49 -8.95
C PRO A 45 3.20 5.97 -8.91
N LEU A 46 4.00 6.81 -8.28
CA LEU A 46 3.76 8.25 -8.25
C LEU A 46 4.13 8.89 -9.59
N LYS A 47 5.14 8.37 -10.29
CA LYS A 47 5.41 8.77 -11.69
C LYS A 47 4.23 8.41 -12.59
N LEU A 48 3.77 7.17 -12.53
CA LEU A 48 2.62 6.68 -13.33
C LEU A 48 1.37 7.55 -13.13
N LEU A 49 1.12 8.04 -11.91
CA LEU A 49 0.02 8.96 -11.65
C LEU A 49 0.08 10.22 -12.54
N HIS A 50 1.26 10.77 -12.82
CA HIS A 50 1.41 11.94 -13.70
C HIS A 50 0.98 11.60 -15.13
N GLY A 51 1.43 10.44 -15.64
CA GLY A 51 1.04 9.95 -16.97
C GLY A 51 -0.46 9.71 -17.07
N HIS A 52 -1.05 8.98 -16.10
CA HIS A 52 -2.48 8.71 -16.05
C HIS A 52 -3.31 9.99 -15.96
N ALA A 53 -2.91 10.93 -15.12
CA ALA A 53 -3.60 12.20 -14.97
C ALA A 53 -3.53 13.04 -16.25
N ALA A 54 -2.40 13.00 -16.98
CA ALA A 54 -2.24 13.71 -18.25
C ALA A 54 -3.16 13.19 -19.37
N MET A 55 -3.66 11.95 -19.27
CA MET A 55 -4.62 11.38 -20.22
C MET A 55 -6.07 11.84 -19.97
N LEU A 56 -6.31 12.64 -18.93
CA LEU A 56 -7.64 13.14 -18.54
C LEU A 56 -7.77 14.64 -18.85
N ASP A 57 -7.35 15.06 -20.04
CA ASP A 57 -7.40 16.46 -20.46
C ASP A 57 -8.79 16.87 -21.00
N ASP A 58 -9.53 15.96 -21.62
CA ASP A 58 -10.89 16.15 -22.17
C ASP A 58 -12.01 15.71 -21.20
N VAL A 59 -12.03 16.31 -20.00
CA VAL A 59 -13.11 16.12 -19.01
C VAL A 59 -13.48 17.45 -18.32
N ASP A 60 -14.72 17.55 -17.84
CA ASP A 60 -15.20 18.74 -17.10
C ASP A 60 -14.56 18.87 -15.72
N TYR A 61 -14.34 17.74 -15.04
CA TYR A 61 -13.76 17.63 -13.72
C TYR A 61 -12.96 16.34 -13.58
N ILE A 62 -11.89 16.40 -12.79
CA ILE A 62 -11.09 15.23 -12.41
C ILE A 62 -11.27 15.02 -10.91
N LEU A 63 -11.72 13.83 -10.50
CA LEU A 63 -11.84 13.47 -9.10
C LEU A 63 -10.59 12.70 -8.65
N TYR A 64 -9.73 13.33 -7.85
CA TYR A 64 -8.55 12.67 -7.30
C TYR A 64 -8.39 13.02 -5.81
N PRO A 65 -8.78 12.10 -4.91
CA PRO A 65 -8.82 12.39 -3.49
C PRO A 65 -7.45 12.57 -2.81
N CYS A 66 -7.41 13.39 -1.76
CA CYS A 66 -6.34 13.38 -0.77
C CYS A 66 -6.71 12.37 0.33
N ALA A 67 -6.18 11.15 0.25
CA ALA A 67 -6.47 10.10 1.22
C ALA A 67 -5.44 10.11 2.36
N ILE A 68 -5.86 10.49 3.56
CA ILE A 68 -4.99 10.64 4.73
C ILE A 68 -4.95 9.35 5.53
N ARG A 69 -6.11 8.88 6.00
CA ARG A 69 -6.26 7.68 6.83
C ARG A 69 -7.28 6.74 6.21
N LEU A 70 -6.89 5.49 6.03
CA LEU A 70 -7.57 4.51 5.16
C LEU A 70 -8.45 3.52 5.97
N GLY A 71 -8.69 3.79 7.24
CA GLY A 71 -9.59 3.01 8.07
C GLY A 71 -9.77 3.65 9.44
N GLU A 72 -10.67 3.11 10.25
CA GLU A 72 -10.89 3.56 11.63
C GLU A 72 -9.62 3.36 12.47
N LYS A 73 -9.19 4.35 13.25
CA LYS A 73 -7.94 4.21 14.01
C LYS A 73 -8.10 3.24 15.19
N ASP A 74 -7.05 2.48 15.51
CA ASP A 74 -7.04 1.55 16.66
C ASP A 74 -6.36 2.17 17.90
N GLY A 75 -6.13 3.48 17.88
CA GLY A 75 -5.37 4.24 18.89
C GLY A 75 -4.54 5.37 18.25
N ASP A 76 -3.70 6.02 19.05
CA ASP A 76 -2.78 7.04 18.52
C ASP A 76 -1.53 6.40 17.88
N GLU A 77 -1.22 5.17 18.29
CA GLU A 77 -0.16 4.31 17.77
C GLU A 77 -0.47 3.68 16.41
N ASN A 78 -1.75 3.52 16.05
CA ASN A 78 -2.21 2.96 14.78
C ASN A 78 -3.32 3.80 14.17
N GLN A 79 -2.91 4.85 13.47
CA GLN A 79 -3.78 5.82 12.81
C GLN A 79 -4.19 5.40 11.40
N LYS A 80 -3.61 4.32 10.86
CA LYS A 80 -3.89 3.81 9.50
C LYS A 80 -3.58 4.84 8.40
N TYR A 81 -2.44 5.51 8.50
CA TYR A 81 -2.03 6.51 7.51
C TYR A 81 -1.72 5.88 6.15
N SER A 82 -2.02 6.63 5.08
CA SER A 82 -1.45 6.42 3.76
C SER A 82 -0.04 7.02 3.67
N CYS A 83 0.71 6.70 2.61
CA CYS A 83 2.02 7.30 2.33
C CYS A 83 1.93 8.84 2.20
N PRO A 84 2.86 9.64 2.75
CA PRO A 84 2.82 11.10 2.66
C PRO A 84 2.84 11.61 1.23
N LEU A 85 3.55 10.91 0.32
CA LEU A 85 3.55 11.26 -1.10
C LEU A 85 2.17 11.05 -1.74
N ILE A 86 1.40 10.06 -1.30
CA ILE A 86 0.01 9.84 -1.76
C ILE A 86 -0.94 10.91 -1.19
N GLN A 87 -0.67 11.43 0.01
CA GLN A 87 -1.43 12.55 0.57
C GLN A 87 -1.15 13.85 -0.20
N ALA A 88 0.10 14.08 -0.58
CA ALA A 88 0.53 15.27 -1.31
C ALA A 88 0.22 15.22 -2.81
N SER A 89 0.13 14.02 -3.40
CA SER A 89 0.04 13.85 -4.85
C SER A 89 -1.08 14.63 -5.54
N PRO A 90 -2.29 14.83 -4.97
CA PRO A 90 -3.31 15.62 -5.66
C PRO A 90 -2.91 17.07 -5.87
N PHE A 91 -2.18 17.65 -4.92
CA PHE A 91 -1.72 19.04 -5.00
C PHE A 91 -0.54 19.19 -5.95
N ILE A 92 0.36 18.21 -5.98
CA ILE A 92 1.48 18.14 -6.94
C ILE A 92 0.92 18.05 -8.36
N ILE A 93 0.03 17.08 -8.61
CA ILE A 93 -0.59 16.86 -9.92
C ILE A 93 -1.36 18.09 -10.40
N ARG A 94 -2.10 18.76 -9.50
CA ARG A 94 -2.80 20.02 -9.82
C ARG A 94 -1.84 21.06 -10.39
N ASN A 95 -0.68 21.21 -9.76
CA ASN A 95 0.29 22.23 -10.12
C ASN A 95 1.02 21.87 -11.42
N VAL A 96 1.55 20.65 -11.51
CA VAL A 96 2.33 20.17 -12.66
C VAL A 96 1.50 20.17 -13.95
N LEU A 97 0.23 19.74 -13.88
CA LEU A 97 -0.65 19.65 -15.05
C LEU A 97 -1.54 20.89 -15.24
N GLY A 98 -1.42 21.91 -14.39
CA GLY A 98 -2.18 23.15 -14.51
C GLY A 98 -3.71 22.97 -14.39
N PHE A 99 -4.18 21.92 -13.71
CA PHE A 99 -5.62 21.62 -13.64
C PHE A 99 -6.46 22.61 -12.83
N GLY A 100 -5.85 23.43 -11.98
CA GLY A 100 -6.58 24.44 -11.19
C GLY A 100 -7.77 23.84 -10.41
N GLU A 101 -8.94 24.46 -10.53
CA GLU A 101 -10.17 24.02 -9.86
C GLU A 101 -10.88 22.84 -10.56
N ARG A 102 -10.40 22.43 -11.75
CA ARG A 102 -10.90 21.23 -12.43
C ARG A 102 -10.56 19.96 -11.65
N LEU A 103 -9.43 19.95 -10.94
CA LEU A 103 -9.05 18.84 -10.08
C LEU A 103 -9.73 18.95 -8.71
N LEU A 104 -10.76 18.14 -8.50
CA LEU A 104 -11.51 18.02 -7.26
C LEU A 104 -10.76 17.08 -6.29
N ILE A 105 -10.39 17.62 -5.12
CA ILE A 105 -9.57 16.92 -4.12
C ILE A 105 -10.39 16.77 -2.83
N PRO A 106 -11.34 15.81 -2.75
CA PRO A 106 -11.98 15.49 -1.47
C PRO A 106 -10.93 14.90 -0.51
N ILE A 107 -11.02 15.26 0.76
CA ILE A 107 -10.22 14.61 1.80
C ILE A 107 -10.91 13.30 2.18
N LEU A 108 -10.18 12.18 2.06
CA LEU A 108 -10.61 10.89 2.58
C LEU A 108 -9.90 10.60 3.89
N ASP A 109 -10.67 10.61 4.96
CA ASP A 109 -10.20 10.28 6.30
C ASP A 109 -11.25 9.43 7.00
N PHE A 110 -10.97 8.14 7.12
CA PHE A 110 -11.85 7.16 7.73
C PHE A 110 -11.57 6.93 9.22
N SER A 111 -10.63 7.67 9.81
CA SER A 111 -10.15 7.41 11.18
C SER A 111 -11.23 7.50 12.26
N ARG A 112 -12.30 8.27 11.99
CA ARG A 112 -13.44 8.50 12.89
C ARG A 112 -14.76 8.05 12.26
N GLY A 113 -14.69 7.06 11.36
CA GLY A 113 -15.80 6.61 10.54
C GLY A 113 -16.04 7.51 9.33
N ASN A 114 -17.23 7.43 8.75
CA ASN A 114 -17.51 7.94 7.40
C ASN A 114 -17.92 9.41 7.32
N ALA A 115 -18.16 10.08 8.45
CA ALA A 115 -18.81 11.40 8.47
C ALA A 115 -18.03 12.48 7.69
N ASP A 116 -16.70 12.54 7.89
CA ASP A 116 -15.84 13.50 7.22
C ASP A 116 -15.72 13.22 5.71
N VAL A 117 -15.62 11.94 5.34
CA VAL A 117 -15.62 11.51 3.93
C VAL A 117 -16.91 11.91 3.21
N ILE A 118 -18.07 11.64 3.83
CA ILE A 118 -19.38 12.01 3.29
C ILE A 118 -19.48 13.52 3.09
N LYS A 119 -19.02 14.31 4.06
CA LYS A 119 -19.02 15.77 3.97
C LYS A 119 -18.15 16.24 2.80
N ASN A 120 -16.91 15.75 2.70
CA ASN A 120 -15.97 16.14 1.66
C ASN A 120 -16.49 15.79 0.24
N LEU A 121 -17.05 14.60 0.07
CA LEU A 121 -17.66 14.21 -1.21
C LEU A 121 -18.90 15.04 -1.55
N ALA A 122 -19.73 15.38 -0.57
CA ALA A 122 -20.88 16.25 -0.78
C ALA A 122 -20.47 17.69 -1.18
N ASP A 123 -19.37 18.20 -0.61
CA ASP A 123 -18.80 19.51 -0.99
C ASP A 123 -18.23 19.48 -2.42
N VAL A 124 -17.60 18.37 -2.82
CA VAL A 124 -17.16 18.15 -4.21
C VAL A 124 -18.34 18.07 -5.17
N ALA A 125 -19.41 17.35 -4.83
CA ALA A 125 -20.63 17.32 -5.65
C ALA A 125 -21.23 18.72 -5.83
N ALA A 126 -21.18 19.57 -4.80
CA ALA A 126 -21.63 20.96 -4.91
C ALA A 126 -20.77 21.79 -5.88
N LYS A 127 -19.46 21.56 -5.94
CA LYS A 127 -18.58 22.18 -6.95
C LYS A 127 -18.92 21.75 -8.37
N MET A 128 -19.45 20.55 -8.55
CA MET A 128 -19.94 20.03 -9.83
C MET A 128 -21.37 20.50 -10.17
N GLY A 129 -21.98 21.35 -9.34
CA GLY A 129 -23.32 21.91 -9.58
C GLY A 129 -24.49 21.13 -8.96
N PHE A 130 -24.24 20.06 -8.20
CA PHE A 130 -25.29 19.31 -7.52
C PHE A 130 -25.67 19.92 -6.17
N SER A 131 -26.88 19.61 -5.67
CA SER A 131 -27.24 19.98 -4.31
C SER A 131 -26.44 19.15 -3.29
N ARG A 132 -26.10 19.75 -2.14
CA ARG A 132 -25.43 19.04 -1.03
C ARG A 132 -26.19 17.79 -0.56
N SER A 133 -27.52 17.82 -0.62
CA SER A 133 -28.36 16.64 -0.30
C SER A 133 -28.13 15.50 -1.30
N LYS A 134 -28.12 15.80 -2.61
CA LYS A 134 -27.79 14.81 -3.64
C LYS A 134 -26.36 14.29 -3.47
N GLY A 135 -25.40 15.19 -3.22
CA GLY A 135 -24.01 14.82 -2.93
C GLY A 135 -23.86 13.88 -1.73
N ARG A 136 -24.57 14.14 -0.63
CA ARG A 136 -24.58 13.26 0.55
C ARG A 136 -25.15 11.87 0.24
N LYS A 137 -26.27 11.81 -0.50
CA LYS A 137 -26.86 10.53 -0.93
C LYS A 137 -25.90 9.74 -1.83
N ALA A 138 -25.24 10.42 -2.77
CA ALA A 138 -24.25 9.81 -3.62
C ALA A 138 -23.03 9.30 -2.83
N ALA A 139 -22.56 10.07 -1.85
CA ALA A 139 -21.43 9.65 -1.01
C ALA A 139 -21.76 8.38 -0.21
N LEU A 140 -22.97 8.28 0.33
CA LEU A 140 -23.47 7.07 0.99
C LEU A 140 -23.54 5.87 0.03
N ALA A 141 -24.01 6.10 -1.21
CA ALA A 141 -24.04 5.05 -2.23
C ALA A 141 -22.62 4.56 -2.61
N GLY A 142 -21.64 5.47 -2.66
CA GLY A 142 -20.23 5.11 -2.83
C GLY A 142 -19.71 4.24 -1.68
N ILE A 143 -19.94 4.65 -0.44
CA ILE A 143 -19.52 3.86 0.74
C ILE A 143 -20.16 2.46 0.73
N GLU A 144 -21.44 2.35 0.37
CA GLU A 144 -22.10 1.05 0.24
C GLU A 144 -21.48 0.20 -0.88
N ALA A 145 -21.14 0.80 -2.02
CA ALA A 145 -20.45 0.11 -3.10
C ALA A 145 -19.08 -0.44 -2.67
N GLN A 146 -18.34 0.33 -1.86
CA GLN A 146 -17.09 -0.12 -1.25
C GLN A 146 -17.30 -1.31 -0.30
N HIS A 147 -18.26 -1.20 0.62
CA HIS A 147 -18.55 -2.27 1.57
C HIS A 147 -18.96 -3.57 0.85
N ARG A 148 -19.82 -3.48 -0.18
CA ARG A 148 -20.19 -4.64 -0.99
C ARG A 148 -18.98 -5.27 -1.68
N PHE A 149 -18.11 -4.45 -2.28
CA PHE A 149 -16.88 -4.94 -2.91
C PHE A 149 -15.98 -5.68 -1.92
N GLU A 150 -15.81 -5.17 -0.70
CA GLU A 150 -15.00 -5.80 0.35
C GLU A 150 -15.61 -7.15 0.80
N VAL A 151 -16.94 -7.24 0.90
CA VAL A 151 -17.65 -8.50 1.20
C VAL A 151 -17.44 -9.53 0.09
N ASP A 152 -17.60 -9.12 -1.18
CA ASP A 152 -17.42 -9.99 -2.34
C ASP A 152 -15.96 -10.45 -2.46
N GLN A 153 -15.01 -9.55 -2.25
CA GLN A 153 -13.58 -9.83 -2.23
C GLN A 153 -13.23 -10.85 -1.14
N ALA A 154 -13.77 -10.70 0.07
CA ALA A 154 -13.56 -11.66 1.15
C ALA A 154 -14.19 -13.03 0.84
N ALA A 155 -15.34 -13.07 0.15
CA ALA A 155 -15.97 -14.32 -0.28
C ALA A 155 -15.14 -15.04 -1.34
N LEU A 156 -14.63 -14.32 -2.34
CA LEU A 156 -13.72 -14.85 -3.35
C LEU A 156 -12.41 -15.33 -2.73
N GLY A 157 -11.86 -14.59 -1.77
CA GLY A 157 -10.66 -14.98 -1.04
C GLY A 157 -10.82 -16.28 -0.27
N ARG A 158 -11.92 -16.44 0.47
CA ARG A 158 -12.24 -17.70 1.16
C ARG A 158 -12.31 -18.87 0.20
N LYS A 159 -13.04 -18.71 -0.91
CA LYS A 159 -13.17 -19.76 -1.93
C LYS A 159 -11.80 -20.14 -2.51
N LEU A 160 -10.96 -19.17 -2.87
CA LEU A 160 -9.63 -19.44 -3.41
C LEU A 160 -8.73 -20.20 -2.42
N LEU A 161 -8.78 -19.83 -1.14
CA LEU A 161 -7.99 -20.48 -0.09
C LEU A 161 -8.49 -21.92 0.18
N GLU A 162 -9.80 -22.15 0.14
CA GLU A 162 -10.40 -23.49 0.25
C GLU A 162 -10.00 -24.38 -0.93
N GLU A 163 -10.06 -23.86 -2.16
CA GLU A 163 -9.62 -24.56 -3.38
C GLU A 163 -8.12 -24.90 -3.30
N LEU A 164 -7.29 -23.96 -2.85
CA LEU A 164 -5.87 -24.18 -2.63
C LEU A 164 -5.62 -25.31 -1.62
N GLN A 165 -6.34 -25.33 -0.50
CA GLN A 165 -6.20 -26.36 0.54
C GLN A 165 -6.63 -27.76 0.07
N GLN A 166 -7.53 -27.83 -0.90
CA GLN A 166 -8.00 -29.08 -1.50
C GLN A 166 -7.13 -29.54 -2.68
N SER A 167 -6.11 -28.76 -3.05
CA SER A 167 -5.23 -29.02 -4.19
C SER A 167 -3.78 -29.20 -3.77
N ASP A 168 -2.95 -29.74 -4.66
CA ASP A 168 -1.48 -29.79 -4.50
C ASP A 168 -0.78 -28.52 -5.00
N GLN A 169 -1.54 -27.46 -5.30
CA GLN A 169 -0.96 -26.21 -5.83
C GLN A 169 -0.39 -25.34 -4.70
N LEU A 170 0.73 -24.67 -4.98
CA LEU A 170 1.29 -23.67 -4.10
C LEU A 170 0.66 -22.31 -4.39
N GLY A 171 0.33 -21.57 -3.34
CA GLY A 171 -0.13 -20.19 -3.44
C GLY A 171 1.00 -19.19 -3.22
N VAL A 172 1.00 -18.08 -3.95
CA VAL A 172 1.94 -16.97 -3.79
C VAL A 172 1.15 -15.72 -3.41
N VAL A 173 1.25 -15.33 -2.14
CA VAL A 173 0.65 -14.11 -1.60
C VAL A 173 1.44 -12.90 -2.10
N LEU A 174 0.75 -12.01 -2.82
CA LEU A 174 1.32 -10.79 -3.37
C LEU A 174 1.30 -9.68 -2.31
N PHE A 175 2.45 -9.44 -1.67
CA PHE A 175 2.65 -8.31 -0.76
C PHE A 175 2.88 -7.03 -1.57
N ALA A 176 1.78 -6.53 -2.13
CA ALA A 176 1.74 -5.35 -2.98
C ALA A 176 0.62 -4.41 -2.54
N ARG A 177 0.78 -3.12 -2.85
CA ARG A 177 -0.34 -2.16 -2.81
C ARG A 177 -1.30 -2.47 -3.95
N SER A 178 -2.59 -2.22 -3.77
CA SER A 178 -3.62 -2.47 -4.80
C SER A 178 -3.27 -1.87 -6.16
N TYR A 179 -2.76 -0.63 -6.18
CA TYR A 179 -2.35 0.04 -7.43
C TYR A 179 -1.15 -0.60 -8.12
N MET A 180 -0.35 -1.40 -7.41
CA MET A 180 0.70 -2.22 -8.02
C MET A 180 0.16 -3.61 -8.36
N ALA A 181 -0.71 -4.19 -7.54
CA ALA A 181 -1.23 -5.54 -7.78
C ALA A 181 -2.17 -5.61 -8.99
N GLN A 182 -2.89 -4.53 -9.30
CA GLN A 182 -4.00 -4.51 -10.24
C GLN A 182 -3.68 -3.84 -11.60
N ASP A 183 -2.49 -3.26 -11.75
CA ASP A 183 -2.06 -2.62 -12.99
C ASP A 183 -0.90 -3.40 -13.62
N SER A 184 -1.20 -4.12 -14.70
CA SER A 184 -0.23 -4.97 -15.40
C SER A 184 0.89 -4.18 -16.05
N GLY A 185 0.68 -2.91 -16.42
CA GLY A 185 1.76 -2.04 -16.90
C GLY A 185 2.63 -1.50 -15.76
N ALA A 186 2.11 -1.48 -14.53
CA ALA A 186 2.88 -1.12 -13.34
C ALA A 186 3.68 -2.30 -12.76
N ASN A 187 3.23 -3.54 -12.96
CA ASN A 187 3.84 -4.73 -12.36
C ASN A 187 4.35 -5.79 -13.35
N LEU A 188 4.25 -5.51 -14.65
CA LEU A 188 4.68 -6.39 -15.74
C LEU A 188 3.94 -7.74 -15.78
N GLY A 189 2.66 -7.77 -15.41
CA GLY A 189 1.79 -8.97 -15.50
C GLY A 189 2.21 -10.10 -14.57
N ILE A 190 2.62 -9.75 -13.35
CA ILE A 190 3.25 -10.70 -12.41
C ILE A 190 2.31 -11.82 -11.97
N ALA A 191 1.02 -11.54 -11.82
CA ALA A 191 0.03 -12.54 -11.45
C ALA A 191 -0.14 -13.58 -12.57
N GLU A 192 -0.24 -13.12 -13.82
CA GLU A 192 -0.34 -13.97 -15.00
C GLU A 192 0.92 -14.84 -15.17
N LYS A 193 2.11 -14.25 -14.97
CA LYS A 193 3.38 -14.98 -15.02
C LYS A 193 3.47 -16.05 -13.93
N LEU A 194 3.07 -15.76 -12.69
CA LEU A 194 3.01 -16.76 -11.61
C LEU A 194 2.07 -17.92 -11.96
N ALA A 195 0.88 -17.62 -12.51
CA ALA A 195 -0.07 -18.63 -12.95
C ALA A 195 0.54 -19.54 -14.05
N GLN A 196 1.26 -18.95 -15.02
CA GLN A 196 1.96 -19.70 -16.07
C GLN A 196 3.08 -20.61 -15.51
N LEU A 197 3.73 -20.21 -14.41
CA LEU A 197 4.73 -21.01 -13.71
C LEU A 197 4.12 -22.11 -12.82
N GLY A 198 2.79 -22.25 -12.81
CA GLY A 198 2.06 -23.31 -12.13
C GLY A 198 1.83 -23.07 -10.64
N VAL A 199 1.86 -21.82 -10.19
CA VAL A 199 1.52 -21.42 -8.81
C VAL A 199 0.37 -20.42 -8.84
N VAL A 200 -0.44 -20.39 -7.78
CA VAL A 200 -1.65 -19.56 -7.74
C VAL A 200 -1.31 -18.19 -7.14
N PRO A 201 -1.43 -17.08 -7.89
CA PRO A 201 -1.28 -15.74 -7.32
C PRO A 201 -2.45 -15.45 -6.38
N VAL A 202 -2.15 -15.07 -5.14
CA VAL A 202 -3.13 -14.74 -4.10
C VAL A 202 -3.02 -13.25 -3.77
N PRO A 203 -4.02 -12.42 -4.11
CA PRO A 203 -4.05 -11.03 -3.67
C PRO A 203 -4.00 -10.94 -2.13
N LEU A 204 -3.25 -9.98 -1.58
CA LEU A 204 -3.16 -9.79 -0.13
C LEU A 204 -4.53 -9.66 0.55
N ASP A 205 -5.46 -8.94 -0.11
CA ASP A 205 -6.81 -8.71 0.38
C ASP A 205 -7.74 -9.93 0.34
N PHE A 206 -7.30 -11.04 -0.26
CA PHE A 206 -8.04 -12.31 -0.21
C PHE A 206 -7.77 -13.07 1.09
N LEU A 207 -6.73 -12.70 1.83
CA LEU A 207 -6.44 -13.28 3.13
C LEU A 207 -7.39 -12.72 4.20
N PRO A 208 -7.72 -13.50 5.25
CA PRO A 208 -8.52 -13.03 6.37
C PRO A 208 -7.71 -12.12 7.31
N LEU A 209 -7.22 -10.98 6.82
CA LEU A 209 -6.25 -10.12 7.52
C LEU A 209 -6.70 -9.70 8.93
N ALA A 210 -8.01 -9.55 9.15
CA ALA A 210 -8.59 -9.22 10.46
C ALA A 210 -8.41 -10.32 11.52
N SER A 211 -8.03 -11.55 11.14
CA SER A 211 -7.77 -12.65 12.07
C SER A 211 -6.44 -12.49 12.82
N VAL A 212 -5.57 -11.58 12.38
CA VAL A 212 -4.28 -11.30 13.01
C VAL A 212 -4.29 -9.89 13.58
N ASN A 213 -3.88 -9.76 14.84
CA ASN A 213 -3.65 -8.46 15.46
C ASN A 213 -2.20 -8.01 15.21
N PRO A 214 -1.95 -6.96 14.39
CA PRO A 214 -0.60 -6.49 14.09
C PRO A 214 0.17 -6.00 15.32
N LYS A 215 -0.54 -5.61 16.41
CA LYS A 215 0.08 -5.16 17.66
C LYS A 215 0.90 -6.25 18.37
N LYS A 216 0.78 -7.51 17.95
CA LYS A 216 1.65 -8.61 18.38
C LYS A 216 3.08 -8.51 17.84
N TYR A 217 3.28 -7.74 16.76
CA TYR A 217 4.56 -7.63 16.05
C TYR A 217 5.13 -6.21 16.07
N SER A 218 4.28 -5.19 16.18
CA SER A 218 4.69 -3.79 16.21
C SER A 218 3.87 -3.01 17.23
N ASP A 219 4.50 -2.22 18.09
CA ASP A 219 3.77 -1.36 19.03
C ASP A 219 3.08 -0.17 18.35
N ARG A 220 3.55 0.19 17.15
CA ARG A 220 3.09 1.35 16.37
C ARG A 220 3.05 1.00 14.87
N PRO A 221 2.13 0.13 14.43
CA PRO A 221 1.93 -0.12 13.01
C PRO A 221 1.31 1.14 12.37
N TYR A 222 2.16 2.07 11.96
CA TYR A 222 1.79 3.45 11.63
C TYR A 222 1.01 3.52 10.30
N TRP A 223 1.42 2.73 9.32
CA TRP A 223 0.81 2.71 8.00
C TRP A 223 -0.37 1.72 7.95
N PHE A 224 -1.44 2.08 7.23
CA PHE A 224 -2.58 1.17 7.04
C PHE A 224 -2.15 -0.20 6.49
N TYR A 225 -1.28 -0.16 5.49
CA TYR A 225 -0.78 -1.37 4.86
C TYR A 225 0.34 -2.07 5.62
N GLU A 226 0.98 -1.42 6.60
CA GLU A 226 1.89 -2.12 7.51
C GLU A 226 1.11 -3.19 8.29
N SER A 227 -0.05 -2.79 8.83
CA SER A 227 -0.99 -3.71 9.48
C SER A 227 -1.39 -4.86 8.56
N LYS A 228 -1.71 -4.57 7.28
CA LYS A 228 -2.07 -5.60 6.29
C LYS A 228 -0.90 -6.53 5.98
N TYR A 229 0.31 -6.00 5.82
CA TYR A 229 1.51 -6.77 5.51
C TYR A 229 1.90 -7.68 6.67
N ILE A 230 1.84 -7.18 7.91
CA ILE A 230 2.06 -8.00 9.12
C ILE A 230 1.06 -9.14 9.18
N ALA A 231 -0.23 -8.85 9.04
CA ALA A 231 -1.29 -9.86 9.08
C ALA A 231 -1.13 -10.89 7.96
N GLY A 232 -0.85 -10.42 6.74
CA GLY A 232 -0.61 -11.28 5.59
C GLY A 232 0.60 -12.17 5.78
N ALA A 233 1.69 -11.65 6.34
CA ALA A 233 2.91 -12.41 6.60
C ALA A 233 2.67 -13.51 7.62
N ALA A 234 1.97 -13.21 8.72
CA ALA A 234 1.64 -14.18 9.74
C ALA A 234 0.71 -15.31 9.21
N ILE A 235 -0.28 -14.96 8.39
CA ILE A 235 -1.16 -15.95 7.75
C ILE A 235 -0.38 -16.79 6.74
N THR A 236 0.48 -16.15 5.94
CA THR A 236 1.29 -16.81 4.91
C THR A 236 2.28 -17.77 5.54
N GLU A 237 2.97 -17.36 6.60
CA GLU A 237 3.92 -18.21 7.34
C GLU A 237 3.23 -19.46 7.88
N ALA A 238 2.10 -19.28 8.58
CA ALA A 238 1.35 -20.35 9.22
C ALA A 238 0.74 -21.38 8.24
N ALA A 239 0.48 -21.01 6.99
CA ALA A 239 -0.16 -21.87 5.98
C ALA A 239 0.88 -22.61 5.12
N PRO A 240 1.09 -23.93 5.23
CA PRO A 240 2.23 -24.63 4.59
C PRO A 240 2.36 -24.44 3.07
N GLN A 241 1.24 -24.33 2.37
CA GLN A 241 1.16 -24.17 0.91
C GLN A 241 1.28 -22.73 0.40
N LEU A 242 1.31 -21.72 1.30
CA LEU A 242 1.40 -20.31 0.92
C LEU A 242 2.83 -19.78 1.07
N TYR A 243 3.30 -19.04 0.08
CA TYR A 243 4.59 -18.33 0.06
C TYR A 243 4.38 -16.86 -0.23
N GLY A 244 5.35 -16.01 0.09
CA GLY A 244 5.24 -14.57 -0.12
C GLY A 244 6.03 -14.08 -1.32
N LEU A 245 5.48 -13.10 -2.05
CA LEU A 245 6.21 -12.28 -3.00
C LEU A 245 5.95 -10.80 -2.73
N ALA A 246 6.96 -10.09 -2.23
CA ALA A 246 6.93 -8.66 -2.02
C ALA A 246 7.21 -7.90 -3.31
N LEU A 247 6.27 -7.05 -3.70
CA LEU A 247 6.44 -6.12 -4.82
C LEU A 247 6.67 -4.73 -4.25
N THR A 248 7.85 -4.20 -4.51
CA THR A 248 8.28 -2.89 -4.04
C THR A 248 8.71 -2.03 -5.23
N ASN A 249 8.96 -0.76 -4.96
CA ASN A 249 9.42 0.19 -5.95
C ASN A 249 10.62 0.94 -5.40
N PHE A 250 11.55 1.27 -6.29
CA PHE A 250 12.63 2.18 -5.95
C PHE A 250 12.06 3.50 -5.39
N GLY A 251 12.64 3.98 -4.30
CA GLY A 251 12.18 5.19 -3.60
C GLY A 251 10.90 5.01 -2.75
N CYS A 252 10.41 3.79 -2.53
CA CYS A 252 9.25 3.55 -1.67
C CYS A 252 9.61 3.63 -0.17
N GLY A 253 9.51 4.83 0.40
CA GLY A 253 9.77 5.09 1.82
C GLY A 253 9.01 4.15 2.79
N PRO A 254 7.67 4.00 2.71
CA PRO A 254 6.96 3.10 3.63
C PRO A 254 7.46 1.65 3.57
N ASN A 255 7.75 1.11 2.38
CA ASN A 255 8.22 -0.27 2.22
C ASN A 255 9.57 -0.51 2.88
N SER A 256 10.48 0.48 2.91
CA SER A 256 11.76 0.32 3.61
C SER A 256 11.61 0.10 5.12
N PHE A 257 10.50 0.54 5.73
CA PHE A 257 10.17 0.26 7.12
C PHE A 257 9.46 -1.10 7.31
N MET A 258 8.54 -1.44 6.40
CA MET A 258 7.63 -2.58 6.57
C MET A 258 8.22 -3.91 6.08
N LEU A 259 8.99 -3.92 4.99
CA LEU A 259 9.40 -5.18 4.34
C LEU A 259 10.31 -6.03 5.22
N ARG A 260 11.21 -5.40 5.98
CA ARG A 260 12.02 -6.13 6.96
C ARG A 260 11.15 -6.84 8.00
N MET A 261 10.01 -6.25 8.37
CA MET A 261 9.09 -6.89 9.33
C MET A 261 8.40 -8.09 8.71
N VAL A 262 8.02 -8.00 7.43
CA VAL A 262 7.48 -9.13 6.67
C VAL A 262 8.52 -10.26 6.57
N GLU A 263 9.77 -9.93 6.27
CA GLU A 263 10.89 -10.88 6.24
C GLU A 263 11.08 -11.56 7.60
N ASP A 264 11.14 -10.79 8.70
CA ASP A 264 11.31 -11.34 10.04
C ASP A 264 10.12 -12.25 10.45
N ILE A 265 8.89 -11.91 10.04
CA ILE A 265 7.69 -12.75 10.29
C ILE A 265 7.72 -14.04 9.46
N MET A 266 8.09 -13.96 8.18
CA MET A 266 8.21 -15.14 7.30
C MET A 266 9.38 -16.04 7.71
N GLY A 267 10.41 -15.45 8.32
CA GLY A 267 11.66 -16.09 8.73
C GLY A 267 12.28 -16.90 7.61
N GLY A 268 12.54 -18.19 7.84
CA GLY A 268 13.14 -19.08 6.84
C GLY A 268 12.16 -19.67 5.85
N LYS A 269 10.88 -19.29 5.88
CA LYS A 269 9.96 -19.62 4.79
C LYS A 269 10.25 -18.68 3.61
N PRO A 270 10.44 -19.19 2.38
CA PRO A 270 10.78 -18.37 1.23
C PRO A 270 9.84 -17.18 1.02
N LEU A 271 10.45 -16.00 0.93
CA LEU A 271 9.84 -14.72 0.58
C LEU A 271 10.63 -14.15 -0.59
N GLY A 272 9.99 -14.04 -1.75
CA GLY A 272 10.57 -13.34 -2.89
C GLY A 272 10.42 -11.83 -2.71
N GLU A 273 11.39 -11.06 -3.17
CA GLU A 273 11.29 -9.60 -3.25
C GLU A 273 11.64 -9.14 -4.67
N LEU A 274 10.76 -8.34 -5.26
CA LEU A 274 10.96 -7.74 -6.57
C LEU A 274 10.75 -6.24 -6.47
N GLU A 275 11.81 -5.50 -6.75
CA GLU A 275 11.78 -4.06 -6.94
C GLU A 275 11.49 -3.72 -8.40
N ILE A 276 10.49 -2.86 -8.61
CA ILE A 276 10.05 -2.38 -9.93
C ILE A 276 10.26 -0.87 -10.02
N ASP A 277 10.93 -0.44 -11.08
CA ASP A 277 11.14 0.96 -11.45
C ASP A 277 10.73 1.21 -12.92
N GLU A 278 10.88 2.45 -13.39
CA GLU A 278 10.58 2.82 -14.78
C GLU A 278 11.53 2.21 -15.83
N HIS A 279 12.64 1.59 -15.40
CA HIS A 279 13.63 0.94 -16.28
C HIS A 279 13.52 -0.59 -16.25
N ALA A 280 12.58 -1.13 -15.45
CA ALA A 280 12.46 -2.56 -15.24
C ALA A 280 12.16 -3.28 -16.56
N ALA A 281 13.11 -4.11 -16.99
CA ALA A 281 12.97 -4.92 -18.20
C ALA A 281 12.22 -6.23 -17.90
N GLU A 282 11.19 -6.52 -18.70
CA GLU A 282 10.32 -7.70 -18.53
C GLU A 282 11.10 -9.01 -18.43
N ALA A 283 12.12 -9.20 -19.28
CA ALA A 283 12.95 -10.41 -19.29
C ALA A 283 13.69 -10.66 -17.96
N GLY A 284 14.13 -9.59 -17.29
CA GLY A 284 14.79 -9.67 -15.98
C GLY A 284 13.83 -10.11 -14.87
N ILE A 285 12.56 -9.72 -14.93
CA ILE A 285 11.54 -10.12 -13.95
C ILE A 285 11.15 -11.58 -14.13
N VAL A 286 10.96 -12.04 -15.36
CA VAL A 286 10.57 -13.43 -15.66
C VAL A 286 11.57 -14.42 -15.06
N THR A 287 12.86 -14.23 -15.31
CA THR A 287 13.91 -15.12 -14.79
C THR A 287 13.99 -15.14 -13.26
N ARG A 288 13.74 -14.00 -12.60
CA ARG A 288 13.66 -13.93 -11.13
C ARG A 288 12.43 -14.65 -10.59
N LEU A 289 11.29 -14.55 -11.27
CA LEU A 289 10.07 -15.28 -10.92
C LEU A 289 10.24 -16.79 -11.09
N GLU A 290 10.87 -17.24 -12.18
CA GLU A 290 11.22 -18.65 -12.41
C GLU A 290 12.08 -19.19 -11.26
N ALA A 291 13.18 -18.49 -10.93
CA ALA A 291 14.06 -18.88 -9.83
C ALA A 291 13.34 -18.89 -8.47
N PHE A 292 12.44 -17.94 -8.23
CA PHE A 292 11.61 -17.90 -7.03
C PHE A 292 10.66 -19.10 -6.97
N VAL A 293 9.94 -19.39 -8.06
CA VAL A 293 9.01 -20.52 -8.12
C VAL A 293 9.74 -21.86 -7.94
N ASP A 294 10.94 -22.02 -8.52
CA ASP A 294 11.76 -23.22 -8.32
C ASP A 294 12.21 -23.35 -6.86
N THR A 295 12.55 -22.24 -6.21
CA THR A 295 12.92 -22.21 -4.78
C THR A 295 11.76 -22.67 -3.91
N ILE A 296 10.55 -22.13 -4.12
CA ILE A 296 9.39 -22.53 -3.29
C ILE A 296 8.95 -23.96 -3.56
N LYS A 297 9.02 -24.46 -4.80
CA LYS A 297 8.77 -25.88 -5.13
C LYS A 297 9.81 -26.81 -4.53
N GLY A 298 11.08 -26.39 -4.48
CA GLY A 298 12.15 -27.10 -3.79
C GLY A 298 11.91 -27.18 -2.29
N PHE A 299 11.60 -26.03 -1.68
CA PHE A 299 11.32 -25.91 -0.25
C PHE A 299 10.08 -26.71 0.17
N ALA A 300 8.99 -26.66 -0.59
CA ALA A 300 7.77 -27.44 -0.32
C ALA A 300 8.04 -28.95 -0.24
N ARG A 301 9.01 -29.45 -1.03
CA ARG A 301 9.39 -30.86 -1.07
C ARG A 301 10.37 -31.28 0.03
N SER A 302 11.08 -30.35 0.67
CA SER A 302 12.19 -30.70 1.56
C SER A 302 11.78 -31.17 2.96
N ALA A 303 10.48 -31.16 3.30
CA ALA A 303 9.91 -31.57 4.60
C ALA A 303 10.55 -30.91 5.84
N THR A 304 11.37 -29.88 5.66
CA THR A 304 12.06 -29.18 6.74
C THR A 304 11.05 -28.32 7.50
N GLN A 305 10.74 -28.68 8.75
CA GLN A 305 10.00 -27.80 9.64
C GLN A 305 10.91 -26.61 9.99
N HIS A 306 10.69 -25.48 9.33
CA HIS A 306 11.28 -24.23 9.75
C HIS A 306 10.48 -23.70 10.95
N LYS A 307 11.16 -23.38 12.05
CA LYS A 307 10.56 -22.66 13.17
C LYS A 307 11.33 -21.38 13.36
N VAL A 308 10.65 -20.25 13.20
CA VAL A 308 11.13 -18.96 13.66
C VAL A 308 10.86 -18.89 15.17
N PRO A 309 11.84 -18.61 16.03
CA PRO A 309 11.57 -18.28 17.42
C PRO A 309 10.68 -17.03 17.46
N ALA A 310 9.45 -17.18 17.96
CA ALA A 310 8.46 -16.09 18.03
C ALA A 310 8.89 -14.91 18.91
N GLU A 311 9.93 -15.10 19.73
CA GLU A 311 10.40 -14.17 20.76
C GLU A 311 11.18 -12.97 20.18
N ASP A 312 11.63 -13.03 18.92
CA ASP A 312 12.55 -12.02 18.36
C ASP A 312 11.92 -11.03 17.35
N ILE A 313 10.65 -11.17 16.97
CA ILE A 313 10.07 -10.36 15.87
C ILE A 313 9.47 -9.03 16.36
N TYR A 314 9.13 -8.92 17.65
CA TYR A 314 8.41 -7.75 18.16
C TYR A 314 9.25 -6.47 18.09
N ARG A 315 8.74 -5.45 17.40
CA ARG A 315 9.32 -4.11 17.35
C ARG A 315 8.54 -3.18 18.26
N GLY A 316 9.21 -2.71 19.31
CA GLY A 316 8.71 -1.66 20.17
C GLY A 316 9.75 -0.58 20.38
N VAL A 317 9.31 0.68 20.36
CA VAL A 317 10.15 1.79 20.83
C VAL A 317 9.66 2.19 22.22
N PRO A 318 10.45 1.92 23.27
CA PRO A 318 10.08 2.38 24.61
C PRO A 318 10.01 3.91 24.62
N THR A 319 8.93 4.46 25.14
CA THR A 319 8.75 5.92 25.29
C THR A 319 9.70 6.53 26.31
N VAL A 320 10.36 5.70 27.13
CA VAL A 320 11.35 6.10 28.11
C VAL A 320 12.59 5.24 27.95
N ILE A 321 13.68 5.85 27.49
CA ILE A 321 15.00 5.22 27.46
C ILE A 321 15.73 5.58 28.76
N LYS A 322 15.54 4.77 29.81
CA LYS A 322 16.43 4.80 30.97
C LYS A 322 17.64 3.92 30.67
N SER A 323 18.64 4.50 30.00
CA SER A 323 19.88 3.80 29.66
C SER A 323 21.06 4.47 30.35
N SER A 324 21.93 3.66 30.95
CA SER A 324 23.26 4.07 31.38
C SER A 324 24.29 4.01 30.25
N LYS A 325 23.86 3.80 29.01
CA LYS A 325 24.75 3.80 27.84
C LYS A 325 24.80 5.20 27.23
N THR A 326 25.96 5.56 26.69
CA THR A 326 26.11 6.79 25.91
C THR A 326 25.56 6.56 24.51
N PHE A 327 24.63 7.40 24.08
CA PHE A 327 24.12 7.48 22.72
C PHE A 327 25.11 8.27 21.86
N LEU A 328 25.63 7.63 20.81
CA LEU A 328 26.49 8.30 19.83
C LEU A 328 25.61 8.86 18.71
N LEU A 329 25.68 10.16 18.50
CA LEU A 329 24.98 10.86 17.43
C LEU A 329 25.99 11.20 16.34
N VAL A 330 25.76 10.72 15.12
CA VAL A 330 26.61 11.08 13.97
C VAL A 330 26.27 12.52 13.57
N ASN A 331 27.28 13.37 13.43
CA ASN A 331 27.10 14.76 13.00
C ASN A 331 26.74 14.85 11.51
N MET A 332 25.46 14.63 11.22
CA MET A 332 24.90 14.72 9.86
C MET A 332 24.48 16.16 9.49
N SER A 333 24.32 17.05 10.49
CA SER A 333 24.03 18.48 10.32
C SER A 333 24.15 19.20 11.68
N ALA A 334 24.24 20.53 11.66
CA ALA A 334 24.26 21.36 12.88
C ALA A 334 23.02 21.18 13.79
N HIS A 335 21.91 20.62 13.28
CA HIS A 335 20.75 20.31 14.10
C HIS A 335 21.00 19.15 15.07
N VAL A 336 22.00 18.30 14.82
CA VAL A 336 22.34 17.16 15.68
C VAL A 336 22.87 17.62 17.03
N ASP A 337 23.59 18.74 17.11
CA ASP A 337 24.04 19.34 18.37
C ASP A 337 22.85 19.73 19.26
N LEU A 338 21.81 20.32 18.66
CA LEU A 338 20.58 20.68 19.36
C LEU A 338 19.85 19.43 19.88
N ILE A 339 19.80 18.37 19.08
CA ILE A 339 19.20 17.09 19.48
C ILE A 339 20.00 16.47 20.63
N GLY A 340 21.33 16.47 20.55
CA GLY A 340 22.21 15.98 21.61
C GLY A 340 21.99 16.71 22.94
N ALA A 341 22.00 18.05 22.91
CA ALA A 341 21.73 18.87 24.08
C ALA A 341 20.32 18.64 24.66
N ALA A 342 19.31 18.48 23.79
CA ALA A 342 17.96 18.16 24.22
C ALA A 342 17.90 16.77 24.90
N MET A 343 18.56 15.76 24.33
CA MET A 343 18.66 14.42 24.93
C MET A 343 19.31 14.48 26.33
N GLU A 344 20.39 15.23 26.48
CA GLU A 344 21.06 15.44 27.78
C GLU A 344 20.16 16.15 28.80
N ALA A 345 19.40 17.15 28.38
CA ALA A 345 18.45 17.85 29.25
C ALA A 345 17.34 16.93 29.81
N TYR A 346 17.01 15.85 29.11
CA TYR A 346 16.08 14.81 29.56
C TYR A 346 16.79 13.59 30.20
N GLY A 347 18.07 13.72 30.54
CA GLY A 347 18.82 12.71 31.29
C GLY A 347 19.37 11.55 30.45
N ILE A 348 19.42 11.69 29.13
CA ILE A 348 20.06 10.73 28.23
C ILE A 348 21.51 11.16 28.00
N ARG A 349 22.49 10.30 28.30
CA ARG A 349 23.89 10.58 27.95
C ARG A 349 24.06 10.53 26.44
N ALA A 350 24.21 11.67 25.77
CA ALA A 350 24.43 11.77 24.34
C ALA A 350 25.82 12.35 24.05
N LEU A 351 26.50 11.84 23.03
CA LEU A 351 27.76 12.38 22.52
C LEU A 351 27.60 12.56 21.01
N VAL A 352 27.71 13.80 20.55
CA VAL A 352 27.79 14.09 19.12
C VAL A 352 29.22 13.80 18.67
N LEU A 353 29.35 12.87 17.73
CA LEU A 353 30.62 12.55 17.08
C LEU A 353 31.05 13.72 16.18
N PRO A 354 32.36 13.96 16.02
CA PRO A 354 32.87 15.08 15.22
C PRO A 354 32.37 15.06 13.77
#